data_AF-A0A6A6TEK2-F1
#
_entry.id   AF-A0A6A6TEK2-F1
#
_cell.length_a   1.000
_cell.length_b   1.000
_cell.length_c   1.000
_cell.angle_alpha   90.00
_cell.angle_beta   90.00
_cell.angle_gamma   90.00
#
_symmetry.space_group_name_H-M   'P 1'
#
loop_
_entity.id
_entity.type
_entity.pdbx_description
1 polymer ?
#
loop_
_entity_poly.entity_id
_entity_poly.type
_entity_poly.pdbx_seq_one_letter_code
_entity_poly.pdbx_strand_id
1 'polypeptide(L)'
;MKLLSTFLIAVLACALNVFGQTPPEELPTIDTFLAGLNRTGSSKHIGDITYPNWARIHNNCPYDVYLWSVDADHNPLTPLHMQPGQWQHEPFRYISDTSGVAYKISRDSTLRGGIGGNHMHFEYAIRDNQIYWDISFVDCAKDATLQGGNADGCVGHERGIRINTAVQGDGYIGVHCLPNTFCLDDAYYISDPDKDWGHKAPVKGCPKGVLTSDMYATLCYDA
;
A
#
# COMPACT_ATOMS: atom_id res chain seq x y z
N MET A 1 -2.66 18.54 5.89
CA MET A 1 -2.03 17.82 4.78
C MET A 1 -0.71 17.21 5.25
N LYS A 2 -0.76 16.14 6.06
CA LYS A 2 0.42 15.52 6.71
C LYS A 2 0.40 13.97 6.67
N LEU A 3 -0.54 13.36 5.93
CA LEU A 3 -0.79 11.92 5.96
C LEU A 3 0.07 11.10 4.96
N LEU A 4 0.57 11.70 3.87
CA LEU A 4 1.53 11.04 2.96
C LEU A 4 2.98 10.99 3.50
N SER A 5 3.25 11.65 4.62
CA SER A 5 4.62 11.81 5.14
C SER A 5 5.22 10.52 5.69
N THR A 6 4.38 9.58 6.14
CA THR A 6 4.81 8.36 6.82
C THR A 6 5.33 7.34 5.81
N PHE A 7 4.53 7.10 4.76
CA PHE A 7 4.87 6.24 3.64
C PHE A 7 6.09 6.76 2.86
N LEU A 8 6.21 8.09 2.70
CA LEU A 8 7.35 8.76 2.08
C LEU A 8 8.69 8.44 2.78
N ILE A 9 8.70 8.37 4.12
CA ILE A 9 9.93 8.09 4.90
C ILE A 9 10.31 6.61 4.75
N ALA A 10 9.35 5.69 4.80
CA ALA A 10 9.60 4.26 4.71
C ALA A 10 10.03 3.79 3.31
N VAL A 11 9.43 4.33 2.24
CA VAL A 11 9.84 4.05 0.85
C VAL A 11 11.24 4.60 0.56
N LEU A 12 11.64 5.71 1.20
CA LEU A 12 13.01 6.23 1.10
C LEU A 12 14.02 5.34 1.84
N ALA A 13 13.65 4.78 3.00
CA ALA A 13 14.50 3.90 3.81
C ALA A 13 14.72 2.51 3.17
N CYS A 14 13.73 1.95 2.48
CA CYS A 14 13.85 0.64 1.84
C CYS A 14 14.84 0.67 0.64
N ALA A 15 14.88 1.77 -0.11
CA ALA A 15 15.77 1.92 -1.26
C ALA A 15 17.24 2.20 -0.90
N LEU A 16 17.51 2.64 0.34
CA LEU A 16 18.88 2.97 0.77
C LEU A 16 19.67 1.76 1.31
N ASN A 17 19.02 0.61 1.51
CA ASN A 17 19.65 -0.58 2.10
C ASN A 17 20.12 -1.64 1.08
N VAL A 18 20.13 -1.32 -0.22
CA VAL A 18 20.69 -2.20 -1.27
C VAL A 18 21.84 -1.48 -1.97
N PHE A 19 23.00 -1.37 -1.31
CA PHE A 19 24.25 -1.01 -1.95
C PHE A 19 25.35 -2.02 -1.62
N GLY A 20 25.65 -2.86 -2.60
CA GLY A 20 26.81 -3.74 -2.62
C GLY A 20 27.04 -4.32 -4.03
N GLN A 21 27.83 -3.59 -4.84
CA GLN A 21 28.60 -4.02 -6.05
C GLN A 21 27.77 -4.41 -7.31
N THR A 22 28.02 -4.09 -8.60
CA THR A 22 28.96 -3.31 -9.46
C THR A 22 28.32 -3.23 -10.89
N PRO A 23 28.83 -2.43 -11.88
CA PRO A 23 28.14 -2.00 -13.13
C PRO A 23 28.62 -2.73 -14.42
N PRO A 24 28.34 -2.26 -15.66
CA PRO A 24 27.06 -2.05 -16.36
C PRO A 24 26.95 -2.90 -17.66
N GLU A 25 25.73 -3.16 -18.15
CA GLU A 25 25.50 -3.72 -19.50
C GLU A 25 24.76 -2.68 -20.37
N GLU A 26 25.18 -2.56 -21.64
CA GLU A 26 24.85 -1.47 -22.57
C GLU A 26 23.36 -1.39 -22.97
N LEU A 27 22.82 -0.17 -23.04
CA LEU A 27 21.48 0.14 -23.56
C LEU A 27 21.50 0.37 -25.08
N PRO A 28 20.46 -0.07 -25.84
CA PRO A 28 20.33 0.22 -27.26
C PRO A 28 20.04 1.70 -27.54
N THR A 29 20.41 2.15 -28.74
CA THR A 29 20.45 3.55 -29.16
C THR A 29 19.07 4.17 -29.47
N ILE A 30 19.03 5.50 -29.34
CA ILE A 30 17.87 6.42 -29.37
C ILE A 30 17.03 6.39 -30.67
N ASP A 31 17.59 5.89 -31.78
CA ASP A 31 16.95 6.04 -33.10
C ASP A 31 15.74 5.10 -33.34
N THR A 32 15.51 4.10 -32.47
CA THR A 32 14.39 3.16 -32.66
C THR A 32 13.08 3.63 -32.00
N PHE A 33 13.10 4.70 -31.19
CA PHE A 33 11.93 5.10 -30.38
C PHE A 33 11.14 6.30 -30.93
N LEU A 34 11.69 7.08 -31.88
CA LEU A 34 11.15 8.40 -32.22
C LEU A 34 10.16 8.46 -33.40
N ALA A 35 9.73 7.32 -33.97
CA ALA A 35 8.79 7.35 -35.11
C ALA A 35 7.29 7.35 -34.71
N GLY A 36 6.96 7.34 -33.41
CA GLY A 36 5.65 6.84 -32.96
C GLY A 36 4.63 7.79 -32.36
N LEU A 37 4.94 9.04 -31.98
CA LEU A 37 4.01 9.80 -31.10
C LEU A 37 3.80 11.25 -31.54
N ASN A 38 2.74 11.45 -32.31
CA ASN A 38 2.21 12.76 -32.67
C ASN A 38 0.69 12.75 -32.48
N ARG A 39 0.18 12.68 -31.24
CA ARG A 39 -1.22 13.01 -30.89
C ARG A 39 -1.36 13.54 -29.46
N THR A 40 -2.15 14.61 -29.38
CA THR A 40 -2.52 15.45 -28.24
C THR A 40 -3.43 14.75 -27.23
N GLY A 41 -3.03 14.75 -25.95
CA GLY A 41 -3.84 14.32 -24.80
C GLY A 41 -2.95 14.18 -23.56
N SER A 42 -3.06 15.10 -22.60
CA SER A 42 -2.17 15.21 -21.44
C SER A 42 -2.46 14.14 -20.39
N SER A 43 -1.80 12.98 -20.53
CA SER A 43 -1.41 12.09 -19.43
C SER A 43 0.11 12.17 -19.33
N LYS A 44 0.64 12.43 -18.13
CA LYS A 44 2.09 12.56 -17.92
C LYS A 44 2.70 11.15 -17.85
N HIS A 45 2.81 10.52 -19.01
CA HIS A 45 3.47 9.22 -19.20
C HIS A 45 4.99 9.38 -19.01
N ILE A 46 5.55 8.81 -17.95
CA ILE A 46 6.96 8.37 -17.98
C ILE A 46 6.92 6.94 -18.50
N GLY A 47 6.92 6.79 -19.83
CA GLY A 47 6.70 5.51 -20.50
C GLY A 47 5.25 5.05 -20.37
N ASP A 48 4.69 4.49 -21.45
CA ASP A 48 3.38 3.84 -21.47
C ASP A 48 3.38 2.53 -20.66
N ILE A 49 3.75 2.57 -19.38
CA ILE A 49 3.63 1.42 -18.49
C ILE A 49 2.31 1.56 -17.74
N THR A 50 1.21 1.25 -18.44
CA THR A 50 0.04 0.72 -17.76
C THR A 50 0.46 -0.63 -17.19
N TYR A 51 0.66 -0.71 -15.88
CA TYR A 51 0.89 -2.00 -15.24
C TYR A 51 -0.39 -2.82 -15.42
N PRO A 52 -0.37 -3.99 -16.07
CA PRO A 52 -1.59 -4.76 -16.38
C PRO A 52 -2.27 -5.35 -15.15
N ASN A 53 -1.86 -4.94 -13.95
CA ASN A 53 -2.19 -5.55 -12.67
C ASN A 53 -2.94 -4.58 -11.78
N TRP A 54 -3.69 -5.18 -10.88
CA TRP A 54 -4.72 -4.54 -10.10
C TRP A 54 -4.36 -4.56 -8.62
N ALA A 55 -4.59 -3.43 -7.97
CA ALA A 55 -4.84 -3.44 -6.53
C ALA A 55 -6.29 -3.87 -6.31
N ARG A 56 -6.50 -4.94 -5.54
CA ARG A 56 -7.81 -5.52 -5.28
C ARG A 56 -8.07 -5.56 -3.78
N ILE A 57 -9.17 -4.96 -3.36
CA ILE A 57 -9.61 -4.90 -1.96
C ILE A 57 -10.88 -5.74 -1.82
N HIS A 58 -10.89 -6.66 -0.87
CA HIS A 58 -12.04 -7.48 -0.53
C HIS A 58 -12.56 -7.15 0.86
N ASN A 59 -13.83 -6.76 0.94
CA ASN A 59 -14.52 -6.67 2.21
C ASN A 59 -15.08 -8.05 2.58
N ASN A 60 -14.31 -8.89 3.27
CA ASN A 60 -14.82 -10.14 3.83
C ASN A 60 -15.45 -9.95 5.22
N CYS A 61 -15.56 -8.70 5.70
CA CYS A 61 -16.15 -8.44 7.01
C CYS A 61 -17.67 -8.65 6.97
N PRO A 62 -18.29 -8.99 8.12
CA PRO A 62 -19.74 -9.16 8.23
C PRO A 62 -20.52 -7.82 8.25
N TYR A 63 -19.87 -6.72 7.89
CA TYR A 63 -20.41 -5.37 7.91
C TYR A 63 -19.91 -4.57 6.70
N ASP A 64 -20.62 -3.48 6.39
CA ASP A 64 -20.25 -2.56 5.33
C ASP A 64 -18.98 -1.76 5.68
N VAL A 65 -18.18 -1.44 4.68
CA VAL A 65 -17.03 -0.53 4.81
C VAL A 65 -17.06 0.57 3.75
N TYR A 66 -16.33 1.64 4.01
CA TYR A 66 -16.17 2.78 3.14
C TYR A 66 -14.70 2.93 2.77
N LEU A 67 -14.43 3.00 1.47
CA LEU A 67 -13.10 2.99 0.87
C LEU A 67 -12.83 4.32 0.16
N TRP A 68 -11.70 4.94 0.46
CA TRP A 68 -11.15 6.06 -0.31
C TRP A 68 -9.82 5.64 -0.91
N SER A 69 -9.68 5.71 -2.23
CA SER A 69 -8.37 5.63 -2.89
C SER A 69 -7.79 7.04 -2.98
N VAL A 70 -6.67 7.30 -2.31
CA VAL A 70 -6.08 8.64 -2.17
C VAL A 70 -4.62 8.60 -2.61
N ASP A 71 -4.19 9.62 -3.36
CA ASP A 71 -2.79 9.90 -3.66
C ASP A 71 -2.55 11.42 -3.70
N ALA A 72 -1.37 11.85 -4.16
CA ALA A 72 -1.00 13.25 -4.22
C ALA A 72 -1.86 14.08 -5.19
N ASP A 73 -2.40 13.45 -6.23
CA ASP A 73 -3.17 14.09 -7.29
C ASP A 73 -4.68 13.76 -7.22
N HIS A 74 -5.06 12.74 -6.44
CA HIS A 74 -6.41 12.23 -6.30
C HIS A 74 -6.85 12.12 -4.83
N ASN A 75 -7.86 12.87 -4.42
CA ASN A 75 -8.41 12.83 -3.06
C ASN A 75 -9.95 12.92 -3.09
N PRO A 76 -10.67 11.81 -3.34
CA PRO A 76 -12.11 11.83 -3.50
C PRO A 76 -12.82 12.24 -2.20
N LEU A 77 -13.86 13.09 -2.31
CA LEU A 77 -14.65 13.52 -1.16
C LEU A 77 -15.64 12.46 -0.70
N THR A 78 -16.14 11.65 -1.64
CA THR A 78 -17.13 10.61 -1.38
C THR A 78 -16.44 9.25 -1.38
N PRO A 79 -16.63 8.40 -0.34
CA PRO A 79 -16.12 7.05 -0.37
C PRO A 79 -16.86 6.20 -1.39
N LEU A 80 -16.20 5.14 -1.80
CA LEU A 80 -16.87 3.97 -2.31
C LEU A 80 -17.42 3.14 -1.13
N HIS A 81 -18.70 2.75 -1.21
CA HIS A 81 -19.35 1.87 -0.24
C HIS A 81 -19.21 0.40 -0.65
N MET A 82 -18.74 -0.46 0.27
CA MET A 82 -18.51 -1.88 0.06
C MET A 82 -19.31 -2.71 1.05
N GLN A 83 -20.28 -3.48 0.56
CA GLN A 83 -21.03 -4.46 1.34
C GLN A 83 -20.18 -5.72 1.64
N PRO A 84 -20.57 -6.57 2.61
CA PRO A 84 -19.95 -7.87 2.82
C PRO A 84 -19.82 -8.70 1.54
N GLY A 85 -18.64 -9.28 1.33
CA GLY A 85 -18.27 -10.08 0.16
C GLY A 85 -17.95 -9.27 -1.11
N GLN A 86 -18.03 -7.93 -1.07
CA GLN A 86 -17.74 -7.12 -2.25
C GLN A 86 -16.24 -6.94 -2.49
N TRP A 87 -15.89 -7.01 -3.77
CA TRP A 87 -14.56 -6.69 -4.27
C TRP A 87 -14.55 -5.30 -4.90
N GLN A 88 -13.44 -4.60 -4.71
CA GLN A 88 -13.10 -3.37 -5.42
C GLN A 88 -11.71 -3.48 -5.99
N HIS A 89 -11.51 -2.85 -7.15
CA HIS A 89 -10.21 -2.90 -7.79
C HIS A 89 -9.95 -1.69 -8.67
N GLU A 90 -8.70 -1.29 -8.74
CA GLU A 90 -8.22 -0.29 -9.68
C GLU A 90 -6.84 -0.71 -10.22
N PRO A 91 -6.47 -0.29 -11.45
CA PRO A 91 -5.12 -0.51 -11.93
C PRO A 91 -4.13 0.20 -11.01
N PHE A 92 -2.94 -0.37 -10.83
CA PHE A 92 -1.91 0.32 -10.07
C PHE A 92 -1.57 1.68 -10.71
N ARG A 93 -1.44 2.71 -9.88
CA ARG A 93 -1.03 4.05 -10.29
C ARG A 93 0.41 4.30 -9.87
N TYR A 94 1.26 4.67 -10.83
CA TYR A 94 2.54 5.29 -10.52
C TYR A 94 2.33 6.79 -10.33
N ILE A 95 2.65 7.30 -9.14
CA ILE A 95 2.47 8.71 -8.79
C ILE A 95 3.82 9.44 -8.88
N SER A 96 4.83 8.97 -8.14
CA SER A 96 6.23 9.37 -8.26
C SER A 96 7.12 8.39 -7.50
N ASP A 97 8.45 8.48 -7.65
CA ASP A 97 9.42 7.70 -6.86
C ASP A 97 9.33 7.94 -5.34
N THR A 98 8.55 8.93 -4.93
CA THR A 98 8.38 9.37 -3.55
C THR A 98 6.94 9.28 -3.06
N SER A 99 5.99 8.87 -3.90
CA SER A 99 4.57 8.87 -3.51
C SER A 99 3.90 7.58 -3.91
N GLY A 100 2.96 7.15 -3.08
CA GLY A 100 2.10 6.01 -3.32
C GLY A 100 0.63 6.37 -3.41
N VAL A 101 -0.18 5.32 -3.40
CA VAL A 101 -1.63 5.35 -3.22
C VAL A 101 -1.94 4.74 -1.86
N ALA A 102 -2.86 5.37 -1.13
CA ALA A 102 -3.40 4.89 0.13
C ALA A 102 -4.90 4.63 0.02
N TYR A 103 -5.31 3.39 0.30
CA TYR A 103 -6.68 2.99 0.50
C TYR A 103 -7.06 3.20 1.96
N LYS A 104 -7.80 4.26 2.26
CA LYS A 104 -8.32 4.51 3.60
C LYS A 104 -9.65 3.79 3.76
N ILE A 105 -9.76 2.96 4.80
CA ILE A 105 -10.91 2.07 5.00
C ILE A 105 -11.50 2.32 6.38
N SER A 106 -12.78 2.66 6.41
CA SER A 106 -13.54 2.98 7.63
C SER A 106 -14.87 2.22 7.68
N ARG A 107 -15.43 2.03 8.87
CA ARG A 107 -16.84 1.64 9.05
C ARG A 107 -17.80 2.83 8.92
N ASP A 108 -17.26 4.04 8.99
CA ASP A 108 -18.02 5.28 8.86
C ASP A 108 -17.89 5.86 7.45
N SER A 109 -18.96 6.50 6.94
CA SER A 109 -18.97 7.17 5.63
C SER A 109 -18.21 8.50 5.61
N THR A 110 -17.52 8.83 6.71
CA THR A 110 -16.70 10.03 6.86
C THR A 110 -15.34 9.65 7.41
N LEU A 111 -14.26 10.20 6.84
CA LEU A 111 -12.93 10.08 7.41
C LEU A 111 -12.70 11.14 8.48
N ARG A 112 -12.17 10.72 9.63
CA ARG A 112 -11.58 11.61 10.62
C ARG A 112 -10.08 11.37 10.58
N GLY A 113 -9.26 12.40 10.38
CA GLY A 113 -7.80 12.22 10.33
C GLY A 113 -7.16 12.16 11.73
N GLY A 114 -5.98 11.55 11.82
CA GLY A 114 -5.18 11.49 13.04
C GLY A 114 -5.52 10.31 13.96
N ILE A 115 -4.84 10.22 15.10
CA ILE A 115 -5.04 9.17 16.10
C ILE A 115 -6.51 9.18 16.56
N GLY A 116 -7.21 8.04 16.38
CA GLY A 116 -8.64 7.91 16.67
C GLY A 116 -9.56 8.27 15.49
N GLY A 117 -8.98 8.39 14.29
CA GLY A 117 -9.64 8.51 13.01
C GLY A 117 -10.47 7.30 12.56
N ASN A 118 -10.34 6.17 13.27
CA ASN A 118 -11.09 4.91 13.07
C ASN A 118 -11.02 4.36 11.64
N HIS A 119 -9.94 4.64 10.93
CA HIS A 119 -9.69 4.07 9.62
C HIS A 119 -8.29 3.47 9.53
N MET A 120 -8.20 2.31 8.88
CA MET A 120 -6.94 1.66 8.56
C MET A 120 -6.55 1.97 7.11
N HIS A 121 -5.27 1.86 6.76
CA HIS A 121 -4.81 2.10 5.40
C HIS A 121 -4.13 0.86 4.81
N PHE A 122 -4.43 0.56 3.55
CA PHE A 122 -3.53 -0.21 2.71
C PHE A 122 -2.80 0.75 1.80
N GLU A 123 -1.48 0.72 1.80
CA GLU A 123 -0.68 1.63 1.00
C GLU A 123 0.16 0.85 0.00
N TYR A 124 0.38 1.41 -1.18
CA TYR A 124 1.38 0.90 -2.12
C TYR A 124 2.11 2.02 -2.86
N ALA A 125 3.35 1.75 -3.24
CA ALA A 125 4.15 2.58 -4.13
C ALA A 125 4.80 1.73 -5.21
N ILE A 126 5.05 2.34 -6.35
CA ILE A 126 5.89 1.77 -7.39
C ILE A 126 7.15 2.62 -7.46
N ARG A 127 8.30 1.98 -7.29
CA ARG A 127 9.63 2.60 -7.36
C ARG A 127 10.63 1.60 -7.92
N ASP A 128 11.55 2.06 -8.77
CA ASP A 128 12.63 1.22 -9.34
C ASP A 128 12.11 -0.07 -10.02
N ASN A 129 10.95 0.05 -10.68
CA ASN A 129 10.24 -1.06 -11.33
C ASN A 129 9.88 -2.20 -10.35
N GLN A 130 9.52 -1.84 -9.12
CA GLN A 130 9.12 -2.72 -8.03
C GLN A 130 7.93 -2.11 -7.28
N ILE A 131 6.99 -2.96 -6.87
CA ILE A 131 5.86 -2.54 -6.03
C ILE A 131 6.17 -2.86 -4.57
N TYR A 132 5.88 -1.89 -3.72
CA TYR A 132 5.98 -1.94 -2.27
C TYR A 132 4.59 -1.73 -1.68
N TRP A 133 4.31 -2.38 -0.56
CA TRP A 133 3.04 -2.23 0.13
C TRP A 133 3.18 -2.42 1.64
N ASP A 134 2.20 -1.92 2.37
CA ASP A 134 2.07 -2.11 3.80
C ASP A 134 0.61 -1.97 4.28
N ILE A 135 0.42 -2.25 5.57
CA ILE A 135 -0.80 -1.99 6.33
C ILE A 135 -0.47 -0.93 7.36
N SER A 136 -1.37 0.03 7.55
CA SER A 136 -1.25 1.04 8.59
C SER A 136 -2.50 1.14 9.46
N PHE A 137 -2.30 0.98 10.76
CA PHE A 137 -3.28 1.23 11.82
C PHE A 137 -3.03 2.55 12.54
N VAL A 138 -2.10 3.40 12.07
CA VAL A 138 -1.67 4.63 12.75
C VAL A 138 -2.83 5.57 13.11
N ASP A 139 -3.86 5.65 12.27
CA ASP A 139 -5.02 6.52 12.50
C ASP A 139 -6.12 5.89 13.37
N CYS A 140 -6.03 4.62 13.75
CA CYS A 140 -7.07 3.94 14.54
C CYS A 140 -6.55 3.23 15.79
N ALA A 141 -5.25 2.90 15.82
CA ALA A 141 -4.59 2.33 16.98
C ALA A 141 -4.42 3.39 18.08
N LYS A 142 -4.44 2.92 19.32
CA LYS A 142 -4.28 3.71 20.53
C LYS A 142 -3.24 3.07 21.42
N ASP A 143 -2.50 3.92 22.14
CA ASP A 143 -1.52 3.51 23.15
C ASP A 143 -0.49 2.49 22.60
N ALA A 144 -0.12 2.66 21.33
CA ALA A 144 0.80 1.79 20.64
C ALA A 144 2.22 1.88 21.23
N THR A 145 2.81 0.73 21.51
CA THR A 145 4.18 0.53 21.99
C THR A 145 4.79 -0.71 21.34
N LEU A 146 6.10 -0.90 21.49
CA LEU A 146 6.77 -2.15 21.11
C LEU A 146 6.23 -3.40 21.81
N GLN A 147 5.62 -3.24 22.98
CA GLN A 147 5.06 -4.36 23.74
C GLN A 147 3.60 -4.65 23.38
N GLY A 148 2.98 -3.81 22.54
CA GLY A 148 1.58 -3.91 22.14
C GLY A 148 0.86 -2.58 22.15
N GLY A 149 -0.44 -2.62 21.89
CA GLY A 149 -1.34 -1.48 21.89
C GLY A 149 -2.76 -1.93 21.62
N ASN A 150 -3.70 -0.99 21.51
CA ASN A 150 -5.08 -1.29 21.16
C ASN A 150 -5.35 -0.92 19.69
N ALA A 151 -5.80 -1.89 18.90
CA ALA A 151 -6.26 -1.66 17.53
C ALA A 151 -7.72 -2.14 17.31
N ASP A 152 -8.51 -2.27 18.38
CA ASP A 152 -9.92 -2.73 18.33
C ASP A 152 -10.81 -1.78 17.52
N GLY A 153 -10.41 -0.51 17.40
CA GLY A 153 -11.08 0.48 16.57
C GLY A 153 -10.69 0.45 15.09
N CYS A 154 -9.75 -0.42 14.70
CA CYS A 154 -9.27 -0.54 13.34
C CYS A 154 -10.10 -1.56 12.55
N VAL A 155 -10.63 -1.13 11.41
CA VAL A 155 -11.42 -2.00 10.53
C VAL A 155 -10.64 -3.26 10.16
N GLY A 156 -11.25 -4.43 10.34
CA GLY A 156 -10.67 -5.72 9.99
C GLY A 156 -9.70 -6.29 11.02
N HIS A 157 -9.24 -5.52 12.01
CA HIS A 157 -8.32 -6.02 13.04
C HIS A 157 -8.93 -7.19 13.82
N GLU A 158 -10.23 -7.15 14.10
CA GLU A 158 -10.91 -8.12 14.93
C GLU A 158 -11.06 -9.51 14.29
N ARG A 159 -10.87 -9.61 12.97
CA ARG A 159 -10.96 -10.83 12.14
C ARG A 159 -9.72 -11.03 11.26
N GLY A 160 -8.66 -10.29 11.57
CA GLY A 160 -7.37 -10.32 10.89
C GLY A 160 -7.39 -9.69 9.50
N ILE A 161 -6.19 -9.40 9.01
CA ILE A 161 -5.97 -8.79 7.70
C ILE A 161 -4.90 -9.58 6.93
N ARG A 162 -5.12 -9.72 5.62
CA ARG A 162 -4.17 -10.43 4.74
C ARG A 162 -3.93 -9.65 3.46
N ILE A 163 -2.68 -9.46 3.09
CA ILE A 163 -2.29 -9.01 1.75
C ILE A 163 -1.58 -10.13 1.04
N ASN A 164 -2.05 -10.42 -0.16
CA ASN A 164 -1.49 -11.42 -1.02
C ASN A 164 -1.13 -10.89 -2.41
N THR A 165 -0.24 -11.57 -3.13
CA THR A 165 0.02 -11.34 -4.56
C THR A 165 -0.33 -12.56 -5.39
N ALA A 166 -0.64 -12.38 -6.68
CA ALA A 166 -0.91 -13.51 -7.58
C ALA A 166 0.29 -14.45 -7.80
N VAL A 167 1.53 -13.98 -7.54
CA VAL A 167 2.72 -14.84 -7.56
C VAL A 167 2.68 -15.79 -6.37
N GLN A 168 2.60 -17.10 -6.64
CA GLN A 168 2.76 -18.16 -5.64
C GLN A 168 4.16 -18.78 -5.76
N GLY A 169 4.83 -19.01 -4.62
CA GLY A 169 6.13 -19.68 -4.58
C GLY A 169 7.05 -19.25 -3.43
N ASP A 170 8.21 -19.90 -3.34
CA ASP A 170 9.26 -19.58 -2.37
C ASP A 170 9.79 -18.15 -2.62
N GLY A 171 9.67 -17.27 -1.63
CA GLY A 171 10.05 -15.85 -1.75
C GLY A 171 8.87 -14.87 -1.75
N TYR A 172 7.64 -15.39 -1.61
CA TYR A 172 6.47 -14.59 -1.37
C TYR A 172 6.49 -13.89 0.00
N ILE A 173 6.31 -12.56 0.00
CA ILE A 173 6.24 -11.75 1.21
C ILE A 173 4.85 -11.16 1.34
N GLY A 174 3.87 -11.99 1.70
CA GLY A 174 2.54 -11.51 2.07
C GLY A 174 2.54 -10.78 3.41
N VAL A 175 1.42 -10.15 3.71
CA VAL A 175 1.12 -9.66 5.06
C VAL A 175 0.08 -10.58 5.67
N HIS A 176 0.28 -11.00 6.92
CA HIS A 176 -0.66 -11.87 7.62
C HIS A 176 -0.81 -11.46 9.09
N CYS A 177 -1.66 -10.46 9.34
CA CYS A 177 -2.03 -10.05 10.69
C CYS A 177 -3.18 -10.90 11.21
N LEU A 178 -2.91 -11.72 12.24
CA LEU A 178 -3.93 -12.55 12.87
C LEU A 178 -5.00 -11.69 13.59
N PRO A 179 -6.22 -12.23 13.77
CA PRO A 179 -7.29 -11.56 14.50
C PRO A 179 -6.87 -11.09 15.89
N ASN A 180 -7.14 -9.83 16.21
CA ASN A 180 -6.86 -9.21 17.52
C ASN A 180 -5.38 -9.30 17.94
N THR A 181 -4.45 -9.31 16.96
CA THR A 181 -3.01 -9.38 17.24
C THR A 181 -2.26 -8.12 16.82
N PHE A 182 -1.29 -7.73 17.64
CA PHE A 182 -0.39 -6.63 17.35
C PHE A 182 0.75 -7.11 16.44
N CYS A 183 0.58 -6.99 15.12
CA CYS A 183 1.46 -7.56 14.10
C CYS A 183 2.58 -6.58 13.69
N LEU A 184 3.54 -6.35 14.59
CA LEU A 184 4.62 -5.37 14.40
C LEU A 184 5.47 -5.56 13.15
N ASP A 185 5.61 -6.80 12.66
CA ASP A 185 6.41 -7.09 11.47
C ASP A 185 5.65 -6.80 10.16
N ASP A 186 4.35 -6.54 10.26
CA ASP A 186 3.39 -6.63 9.16
C ASP A 186 2.46 -5.41 9.05
N ALA A 187 2.33 -4.60 10.10
CA ALA A 187 1.54 -3.37 10.08
C ALA A 187 2.15 -2.24 10.93
N TYR A 188 2.00 -1.01 10.46
CA TYR A 188 2.34 0.18 11.23
C TYR A 188 1.29 0.45 12.31
N TYR A 189 1.76 0.73 13.53
CA TYR A 189 0.92 1.23 14.62
C TYR A 189 1.31 2.64 15.06
N ILE A 190 2.50 3.11 14.62
CA ILE A 190 2.98 4.47 14.73
C ILE A 190 3.62 4.90 13.41
N SER A 191 3.89 6.19 13.24
CA SER A 191 4.40 6.72 11.98
C SER A 191 5.81 6.24 11.65
N ASP A 192 6.73 6.22 12.61
CA ASP A 192 8.14 5.92 12.33
C ASP A 192 8.69 4.89 13.32
N PRO A 193 8.38 3.60 13.15
CA PRO A 193 8.81 2.55 14.08
C PRO A 193 10.34 2.39 14.11
N ASP A 194 11.05 2.70 13.02
CA ASP A 194 12.51 2.60 13.00
C ASP A 194 13.11 3.65 13.92
N LYS A 195 12.67 4.90 13.76
CA LYS A 195 13.14 5.99 14.61
C LYS A 195 12.66 5.91 16.05
N ASP A 196 11.37 5.67 16.26
CA ASP A 196 10.76 5.81 17.58
C ASP A 196 10.94 4.55 18.43
N TRP A 197 11.04 3.39 17.79
CA TRP A 197 11.13 2.09 18.45
C TRP A 197 12.40 1.30 18.10
N GLY A 198 13.22 1.72 17.14
CA GLY A 198 14.32 0.88 16.65
C GLY A 198 13.82 -0.41 15.98
N HIS A 199 12.57 -0.41 15.49
CA HIS A 199 11.94 -1.57 14.87
C HIS A 199 11.75 -1.31 13.38
N LYS A 200 12.15 -2.27 12.55
CA LYS A 200 12.12 -2.09 11.10
C LYS A 200 10.69 -1.80 10.63
N ALA A 201 10.57 -0.81 9.75
CA ALA A 201 9.32 -0.48 9.10
C ALA A 201 8.72 -1.71 8.37
N PRO A 202 7.43 -2.07 8.59
CA PRO A 202 6.80 -3.30 8.09
C PRO A 202 6.42 -3.25 6.60
N VAL A 203 7.26 -2.64 5.76
CA VAL A 203 7.07 -2.57 4.31
C VAL A 203 7.44 -3.90 3.67
N LYS A 204 6.55 -4.41 2.82
CA LYS A 204 6.80 -5.56 1.95
C LYS A 204 6.97 -5.10 0.50
N GLY A 205 7.49 -5.98 -0.35
CA GLY A 205 7.61 -5.70 -1.76
C GLY A 205 7.85 -6.96 -2.57
N CYS A 206 7.51 -6.92 -3.87
CA CYS A 206 7.86 -7.97 -4.81
C CYS A 206 9.36 -7.93 -5.12
N PRO A 207 9.99 -9.01 -5.61
CA PRO A 207 11.33 -8.91 -6.19
C PRO A 207 11.40 -7.86 -7.32
N LYS A 208 12.56 -7.25 -7.51
CA LYS A 208 12.78 -6.25 -8.57
C LYS A 208 12.40 -6.81 -9.95
N GLY A 209 11.69 -6.03 -10.75
CA GLY A 209 11.24 -6.44 -12.08
C GLY A 209 9.96 -7.28 -12.08
N VAL A 210 9.45 -7.69 -10.91
CA VAL A 210 8.16 -8.37 -10.77
C VAL A 210 7.08 -7.34 -10.45
N LEU A 211 6.58 -6.68 -11.49
CA LEU A 211 5.39 -5.84 -11.43
C LEU A 211 4.16 -6.53 -11.99
N THR A 212 4.26 -7.83 -12.29
CA THR A 212 3.34 -8.58 -13.15
C THR A 212 2.21 -9.29 -12.39
N SER A 213 1.93 -8.95 -11.13
CA SER A 213 0.90 -9.63 -10.35
C SER A 213 -0.06 -8.69 -9.65
N ASP A 214 -1.34 -9.06 -9.66
CA ASP A 214 -2.37 -8.44 -8.83
C ASP A 214 -2.00 -8.54 -7.34
N MET A 215 -2.33 -7.50 -6.58
CA MET A 215 -2.31 -7.48 -5.12
C MET A 215 -3.75 -7.63 -4.60
N TYR A 216 -3.95 -8.53 -3.65
CA TYR A 216 -5.23 -8.84 -3.02
C TYR A 216 -5.14 -8.53 -1.53
N ALA A 217 -5.75 -7.44 -1.10
CA ALA A 217 -5.92 -7.12 0.32
C ALA A 217 -7.32 -7.56 0.78
N THR A 218 -7.37 -8.43 1.77
CA THR A 218 -8.61 -8.97 2.35
C THR A 218 -8.76 -8.51 3.78
N LEU A 219 -9.81 -7.72 4.04
CA LEU A 219 -10.26 -7.38 5.39
C LEU A 219 -10.98 -8.56 6.00
N CYS A 220 -10.85 -8.77 7.32
CA CYS A 220 -11.51 -9.88 8.02
C CYS A 220 -11.24 -11.23 7.36
N TYR A 221 -9.97 -11.57 7.13
CA TYR A 221 -9.62 -12.74 6.30
C TYR A 221 -10.04 -14.08 6.94
N ASP A 222 -10.23 -14.12 8.25
CA ASP A 222 -10.68 -15.32 8.97
C ASP A 222 -12.21 -15.49 8.98
N ALA A 223 -12.92 -14.67 8.18
CA ALA A 223 -14.33 -14.45 8.36
C ALA A 223 -15.27 -15.59 7.98
#